data_AF-A0A1T4N709-F1
#
_entry.id   AF-A0A1T4N709-F1
#
_cell.length_a   1.000
_cell.length_b   1.000
_cell.length_c   1.000
_cell.angle_alpha   90.00
_cell.angle_beta   90.00
_cell.angle_gamma   90.00
#
_symmetry.space_group_name_H-M   'P 1'
#
loop_
_entity.id
_entity.type
_entity.pdbx_description
1 polymer ?
#
loop_
_entity_poly.entity_id
_entity_poly.type
_entity_poly.pdbx_seq_one_letter_code
_entity_poly.pdbx_strand_id
1 'polypeptide(L)' 'NPYDNACIESFHSVLKKEEVNHHKYYDFNVAYKAIFEYIESWYNRKKIHSSIDYRTPQEVYEAALVAA' A
#
# COMPACT_ATOMS: atom_id res chain seq x y z
N ASN A 1 -13.02 17.13 6.58
CA ASN A 1 -14.06 16.59 5.69
C ASN A 1 -14.04 15.07 5.83
N PRO A 2 -15.16 14.34 6.00
CA PRO A 2 -15.16 12.87 6.11
C PRO A 2 -14.40 12.14 4.99
N TYR A 3 -14.17 12.77 3.83
CA TYR A 3 -13.40 12.20 2.73
C TYR A 3 -11.88 12.31 2.89
N ASP A 4 -11.36 13.14 3.80
CA ASP A 4 -9.91 13.33 3.97
C ASP A 4 -9.22 12.03 4.40
N ASN A 5 -9.94 11.12 5.09
CA ASN A 5 -9.42 9.85 5.58
C ASN A 5 -9.73 8.66 4.66
N ALA A 6 -10.54 8.84 3.61
CA ALA A 6 -11.05 7.73 2.82
C ALA A 6 -9.94 6.92 2.13
N CYS A 7 -8.90 7.60 1.62
CA CYS A 7 -7.78 6.94 0.95
C CYS A 7 -6.98 6.04 1.90
N ILE A 8 -6.66 6.53 3.11
CA ILE A 8 -5.88 5.77 4.07
C ILE A 8 -6.70 4.65 4.72
N GLU A 9 -8.01 4.83 4.90
CA GLU A 9 -8.91 3.76 5.34
C GLU A 9 -8.97 2.61 4.34
N SER A 10 -9.06 2.92 3.04
CA SER A 10 -9.01 1.92 1.97
C SER A 10 -7.70 1.14 2.00
N PHE A 11 -6.56 1.84 2.10
CA PHE A 11 -5.25 1.21 2.24
C PHE A 11 -5.17 0.28 3.47
N HIS A 12 -5.59 0.76 4.65
CA HIS A 12 -5.56 -0.04 5.87
C HIS A 12 -6.42 -1.31 5.78
N SER A 13 -7.57 -1.23 5.11
CA SER A 13 -8.43 -2.41 4.88
C SER A 13 -7.69 -3.48 4.06
N VAL A 14 -6.99 -3.06 3.00
CA VAL A 14 -6.22 -3.97 2.13
C VAL A 14 -5.00 -4.53 2.85
N LEU A 15 -4.22 -3.68 3.54
CA LEU A 15 -3.06 -4.10 4.33
C LEU A 15 -3.45 -5.16 5.38
N LYS A 16 -4.56 -4.94 6.09
CA LYS A 16 -5.04 -5.92 7.08
C LYS A 16 -5.45 -7.22 6.43
N LYS A 17 -6.20 -7.14 5.33
CA LYS A 17 -6.70 -8.31 4.61
C LYS A 17 -5.58 -9.16 4.03
N GLU A 18 -4.53 -8.56 3.48
CA GLU A 18 -3.51 -9.29 2.70
C GLU A 18 -2.27 -9.66 3.52
N GLU A 19 -1.93 -8.86 4.53
CA GLU A 19 -0.68 -9.01 5.30
C GLU A 19 -0.99 -9.30 6.77
N VAL A 20 -1.56 -8.33 7.51
CA VAL A 20 -1.64 -8.40 8.98
C VAL A 20 -2.46 -9.59 9.48
N ASN A 21 -3.60 -9.91 8.85
CA ASN A 21 -4.46 -11.00 9.30
C ASN A 21 -3.90 -12.39 8.96
N HIS A 22 -2.90 -12.47 8.08
CA HIS A 22 -2.27 -13.72 7.64
C HIS A 22 -0.96 -14.03 8.39
N HIS A 23 -0.43 -13.07 9.15
CA HIS A 23 0.86 -13.18 9.80
C HIS A 23 0.76 -13.06 11.32
N LYS A 24 1.62 -13.81 12.01
CA LYS A 24 1.90 -13.61 13.43
C LYS A 24 3.28 -13.00 13.55
N TYR A 25 3.37 -11.80 14.10
CA TYR A 25 4.63 -11.14 14.36
C TYR A 25 5.10 -11.48 15.78
N TYR A 26 6.34 -11.95 15.90
CA TYR A 26 6.92 -12.33 17.19
C TYR A 26 7.33 -11.11 18.02
N ASP A 27 7.82 -10.07 17.34
CA ASP A 27 8.20 -8.80 17.95
C ASP A 27 7.93 -7.64 16.98
N PHE A 28 8.15 -6.43 17.49
CA PHE A 28 7.94 -5.19 16.74
C PHE A 28 8.85 -5.07 15.51
N ASN A 29 10.12 -5.50 15.59
CA ASN A 29 11.06 -5.38 14.48
C ASN A 29 10.68 -6.28 13.31
N VAL A 30 10.15 -7.47 13.60
CA VAL A 30 9.61 -8.38 12.59
C VAL A 30 8.37 -7.76 11.93
N ALA A 31 7.43 -7.24 12.72
CA ALA A 31 6.24 -6.56 12.20
C ALA A 31 6.61 -5.36 11.31
N TYR A 32 7.53 -4.52 11.78
CA TYR A 32 8.00 -3.34 11.06
C TYR A 32 8.58 -3.71 9.69
N LYS A 33 9.48 -4.70 9.65
CA LYS A 33 10.10 -5.14 8.38
C LYS A 33 9.08 -5.73 7.42
N ALA A 34 8.17 -6.58 7.91
CA ALA A 34 7.14 -7.19 7.07
C ALA A 34 6.19 -6.14 6.48
N ILE A 35 5.73 -5.19 7.31
CA ILE A 35 4.85 -4.10 6.84
C ILE A 35 5.60 -3.18 5.87
N PHE A 36 6.87 -2.84 6.15
CA PHE A 36 7.69 -2.04 5.25
C PHE A 36 7.86 -2.75 3.89
N GLU A 37 8.18 -4.03 3.88
CA GLU A 37 8.34 -4.81 2.65
C GLU A 37 7.01 -4.93 1.89
N TYR A 38 5.90 -5.15 2.58
CA TYR A 38 4.57 -5.15 1.97
C TYR A 38 4.29 -3.81 1.28
N ILE A 39 4.52 -2.68 1.94
CA ILE A 39 4.25 -1.36 1.38
C ILE A 39 5.16 -1.08 0.19
N GLU A 40 6.47 -1.16 0.41
CA GLU A 40 7.47 -0.73 -0.55
C GLU A 40 7.57 -1.68 -1.73
N SER A 41 7.76 -2.97 -1.46
CA SER A 41 8.11 -3.94 -2.49
C SER A 41 6.92 -4.59 -3.16
N TRP A 42 5.77 -4.68 -2.48
CA TRP A 42 4.57 -5.30 -3.04
C TRP A 42 3.52 -4.27 -3.43
N TYR A 43 2.97 -3.50 -2.49
CA TYR A 43 1.86 -2.59 -2.72
C TYR A 43 2.24 -1.49 -3.71
N ASN A 44 3.33 -0.75 -3.46
CA ASN A 44 3.71 0.39 -4.30
C ASN A 44 4.23 -0.05 -5.67
N ARG A 45 5.02 -1.13 -5.74
CA ARG A 45 5.79 -1.49 -6.94
C ARG A 45 5.25 -2.65 -7.77
N LYS A 46 4.31 -3.46 -7.26
CA LYS A 46 3.83 -4.68 -7.94
C LYS A 46 2.32 -4.81 -8.01
N LYS A 47 1.59 -4.28 -7.03
CA LYS A 47 0.12 -4.38 -6.99
C LYS A 47 -0.49 -3.41 -7.99
N ILE A 48 -1.28 -3.95 -8.93
CA ILE A 48 -2.07 -3.15 -9.87
C ILE A 48 -3.44 -2.81 -9.29
N HIS A 49 -3.93 -1.61 -9.60
CA HIS A 49 -5.19 -1.11 -9.08
C HIS A 49 -6.12 -0.69 -10.24
N SER A 50 -7.34 -1.23 -10.26
CA SER A 50 -8.32 -0.92 -11.31
C SER A 50 -8.74 0.55 -11.35
N SER A 51 -8.67 1.25 -10.21
CA SER A 51 -8.98 2.68 -10.11
C SER A 51 -7.94 3.60 -10.75
N ILE A 52 -6.77 3.07 -11.11
CA ILE A 52 -5.67 3.80 -11.76
C ILE A 52 -5.21 3.06 -13.01
N ASP A 53 -6.18 2.65 -13.84
CA ASP A 53 -5.95 2.01 -15.14
C ASP A 53 -5.07 0.76 -15.09
N TYR A 54 -5.22 -0.04 -14.03
CA TYR A 54 -4.42 -1.25 -13.80
C TYR A 54 -2.91 -1.00 -13.73
N ARG A 55 -2.52 0.19 -13.27
CA ARG A 55 -1.13 0.55 -12.96
C ARG A 55 -0.83 0.37 -11.48
N THR A 56 0.45 0.36 -11.14
CA THR A 56 0.94 0.39 -9.78
C THR A 56 0.93 1.82 -9.22
N PRO A 57 0.82 2.00 -7.89
CA PRO A 57 0.92 3.32 -7.27
C PRO A 57 2.23 4.05 -7.64
N GLN A 58 3.34 3.32 -7.71
CA GLN A 58 4.64 3.88 -8.09
C GLN A 58 4.63 4.46 -9.52
N GLU A 59 4.08 3.72 -10.49
CA GLU A 59 4.03 4.19 -11.89
C GLU A 59 3.19 5.48 -12.02
N VAL A 60 2.10 5.60 -11.27
CA VAL A 60 1.26 6.80 -11.27
C VAL A 60 1.99 7.97 -10.63
N TYR A 61 2.66 7.73 -9.49
CA TYR A 61 3.45 8.76 -8.80
C TYR A 61 4.59 9.29 -9.69
N GLU A 62 5.34 8.40 -10.34
CA GLU A 62 6.42 8.78 -11.26
C GLU A 62 5.89 9.57 -12.46
N ALA A 63 4.77 9.17 -13.05
CA ALA A 63 4.16 9.91 -14.15
C ALA A 63 3.71 11.32 -13.72
N ALA A 64 3.19 11.46 -12.49
CA ALA A 64 2.80 12.76 -11.95
C ALA A 64 4.00 13.69 -11.70
N LEU A 65 5.14 13.14 -11.26
CA LEU A 65 6.38 13.92 -11.07
C LEU A 65 6.94 14.45 -12.39
N VAL A 66 6.83 13.69 -13.48
CA VAL A 66 7.30 14.11 -14.81
C VAL A 66 6.38 15.18 -15.43
N ALA A 67 5.11 15.21 -15.03
CA ALA A 67 4.11 16.15 -15.52
C ALA A 67 4.08 17.49 -14.75
N ALA A 68 4.83 17.61 -13.65
CA ALA A 68 4.93 18.80 -12.80
C ALA A 68 6.07 19.73 -13.24
#